data_AF-A0A956LJ33-F1
#
_entry.id   AF-A0A956LJ33-F1
#
_cell.length_a   1.000
_cell.length_b   1.000
_cell.length_c   1.000
_cell.angle_alpha   90.00
_cell.angle_beta   90.00
_cell.angle_gamma   90.00
#
_symmetry.space_group_name_H-M   'P 1'
#
loop_
_entity.id
_entity.type
_entity.pdbx_description
1 polymer ?
#
loop_
_entity_poly.entity_id
_entity_poly.type
_entity_poly.pdbx_seq_one_letter_code
_entity_poly.pdbx_strand_id
1 'polypeptide(L)'
;KMYFIMGLPTETEADIAGIIETGRRVRELARELKLSRMPSVTCSVSQHVPKPHTPFQWAAMDGLPELASKVSVLREMAKRARVNLKTHNREESWLECLFARGDRRMGAALERAYRAGARFDGWRECFSFERWLTALEQAGIEPSLYTQTIPVDARLPWDHIDIGLEPGFLASEYRKALRGRASPPCGKPFGAQVHNKTVAAAEADERRLVCYDCGIACDMSDMRAERIDALRALAREAPAIVPVSALTSRREEAAAADEQDAISDAIKGRLNASKLDAGHMMRENAESPFSRVRVFFAKRGSMCFMGHLDLVRVIPRMLRRAGLEIGFTRGFNPTPRMSLGPALPLGMAAHEEVVDLDIILPDSAQDMAGAWTDAHRQAKAEELLSRLRRVAPPGLEIVTLRVLAPGERKAGSLVAGADYSVQLDGEQLARVGPRLAEQLAADELLVERPAKRSKKRKGRGRSAPPASGPVTFNIRPSIVDAWLDNEAQRLRFRLRMQPGVASARPREVARALVGELISDHRFARERLLAEAPALEQGDFVPLRGMEPVFTGGGPTSG
;
A
#
# COMPACT_ATOMS: atom_id res chain seq x y z
N LYS A 1 11.54 -15.62 15.10
CA LYS A 1 11.82 -14.22 15.50
C LYS A 1 10.70 -13.79 16.42
N MET A 2 11.01 -13.11 17.52
CA MET A 2 10.06 -12.66 18.52
C MET A 2 10.09 -11.13 18.57
N TYR A 3 8.96 -10.51 18.87
CA TYR A 3 8.81 -9.06 18.91
C TYR A 3 8.39 -8.65 20.31
N PHE A 4 9.08 -7.64 20.84
CA PHE A 4 8.87 -7.11 22.17
C PHE A 4 8.89 -5.59 22.13
N ILE A 5 8.33 -4.98 23.16
CA ILE A 5 8.38 -3.55 23.42
C ILE A 5 9.07 -3.37 24.77
N MET A 6 9.93 -2.36 24.88
CA MET A 6 10.52 -1.92 26.15
C MET A 6 10.10 -0.49 26.49
N GLY A 7 10.01 -0.14 27.76
CA GLY A 7 9.62 1.19 28.23
C GLY A 7 8.11 1.38 28.40
N LEU A 8 7.38 0.30 28.70
CA LEU A 8 5.96 0.41 29.05
C LEU A 8 5.78 1.01 30.46
N PRO A 9 4.66 1.69 30.76
CA PRO A 9 4.48 2.41 32.03
C PRO A 9 4.59 1.56 33.30
N THR A 10 4.25 0.27 33.24
CA THR A 10 4.30 -0.65 34.38
C THR A 10 5.49 -1.62 34.31
N GLU A 11 6.43 -1.37 33.41
CA GLU A 11 7.56 -2.25 33.16
C GLU A 11 8.53 -2.26 34.33
N THR A 12 8.91 -3.46 34.75
CA THR A 12 9.92 -3.69 35.78
C THR A 12 11.23 -4.20 35.16
N GLU A 13 12.31 -4.18 35.95
CA GLU A 13 13.58 -4.82 35.54
C GLU A 13 13.41 -6.31 35.23
N ALA A 14 12.50 -6.99 35.95
CA ALA A 14 12.18 -8.39 35.72
C ALA A 14 11.52 -8.61 34.35
N ASP A 15 10.70 -7.67 33.88
CA ASP A 15 10.07 -7.74 32.54
C ASP A 15 11.12 -7.57 31.43
N ILE A 16 12.05 -6.62 31.60
CA ILE A 16 13.18 -6.43 30.68
C ILE A 16 14.05 -7.70 30.60
N ALA A 17 14.39 -8.27 31.76
CA ALA A 17 15.09 -9.54 31.82
C ALA A 17 14.30 -10.68 31.16
N GLY A 18 12.98 -10.69 31.38
CA GLY A 18 12.01 -11.64 30.84
C GLY A 18 12.02 -11.71 29.31
N ILE A 19 12.29 -10.61 28.61
CA ILE A 19 12.39 -10.58 27.13
C ILE A 19 13.46 -11.55 26.63
N ILE A 20 14.68 -11.46 27.17
CA ILE A 20 15.80 -12.30 26.76
C ILE A 20 15.64 -13.72 27.29
N GLU A 21 15.15 -13.86 28.51
CA GLU A 21 14.86 -15.13 29.13
C GLU A 21 13.86 -15.96 28.31
N THR A 22 12.83 -15.31 27.76
CA THR A 22 11.89 -15.96 26.84
C THR A 22 12.61 -16.48 25.59
N GLY A 23 13.50 -15.68 24.99
CA GLY A 23 14.32 -16.10 23.87
C GLY A 23 15.25 -17.28 24.21
N ARG A 24 15.80 -17.30 25.42
CA ARG A 24 16.62 -18.40 25.94
C ARG A 24 15.81 -19.69 26.03
N ARG A 25 14.61 -19.65 26.62
CA ARG A 25 13.70 -20.81 26.75
C ARG A 25 13.33 -21.41 25.40
N VAL A 26 13.01 -20.58 24.39
CA VAL A 26 12.74 -21.07 23.02
C VAL A 26 13.96 -21.81 22.44
N ARG A 27 15.16 -21.29 22.70
CA ARG A 27 16.40 -21.93 22.26
C ARG A 27 16.66 -23.23 23.02
N GLU A 28 16.28 -23.33 24.27
CA GLU A 28 16.42 -24.56 25.07
C GLU A 28 15.44 -25.64 24.65
N LEU A 29 14.19 -25.27 24.35
CA LEU A 29 13.21 -26.19 23.78
C LEU A 29 13.72 -26.85 22.49
N ALA A 30 14.45 -26.11 21.65
CA ALA A 30 15.07 -26.69 20.45
C ALA A 30 16.12 -27.78 20.77
N ARG A 31 16.79 -27.71 21.93
CA ARG A 31 17.69 -28.76 22.41
C ARG A 31 16.91 -29.95 22.95
N GLU A 32 15.87 -29.70 23.74
CA GLU A 32 14.98 -30.74 24.28
C GLU A 32 14.33 -31.57 23.17
N LEU A 33 13.89 -30.89 22.09
CA LEU A 33 13.35 -31.52 20.88
C LEU A 33 14.42 -32.18 20.00
N LYS A 34 15.70 -32.16 20.42
CA LYS A 34 16.85 -32.77 19.70
C LYS A 34 16.90 -32.38 18.21
N LEU A 35 16.61 -31.11 17.90
CA LEU A 35 16.65 -30.65 16.51
C LEU A 35 18.06 -30.81 15.94
N SER A 36 18.15 -31.32 14.70
CA SER A 36 19.42 -31.56 14.01
C SER A 36 20.27 -30.31 13.81
N ARG A 37 19.63 -29.12 13.85
CA ARG A 37 20.30 -27.82 13.82
C ARG A 37 19.66 -26.87 14.82
N MET A 38 20.51 -26.16 15.55
CA MET A 38 20.05 -25.13 16.48
C MET A 38 19.46 -23.94 15.71
N PRO A 39 18.19 -23.57 15.97
CA PRO A 39 17.59 -22.42 15.32
C PRO A 39 18.21 -21.12 15.84
N SER A 40 18.28 -20.13 14.95
CA SER A 40 18.61 -18.75 15.31
C SER A 40 17.38 -18.09 15.94
N VAL A 41 17.44 -17.81 17.24
CA VAL A 41 16.41 -17.05 17.96
C VAL A 41 16.79 -15.58 17.91
N THR A 42 15.87 -14.75 17.41
CA THR A 42 16.04 -13.28 17.36
C THR A 42 14.94 -12.61 18.16
N CYS A 43 15.33 -11.85 19.19
CA CYS A 43 14.47 -10.95 19.95
C CYS A 43 14.57 -9.55 19.32
N SER A 44 13.48 -9.06 18.78
CA SER A 44 13.37 -7.72 18.18
C SER A 44 12.65 -6.83 19.17
N VAL A 45 13.35 -5.91 19.80
CA VAL A 45 12.84 -5.07 20.88
C VAL A 45 12.72 -3.64 20.38
N SER A 46 11.52 -3.09 20.41
CA SER A 46 11.24 -1.70 20.03
C SER A 46 11.01 -0.87 21.29
N GLN A 47 11.36 0.40 21.25
CA GLN A 47 11.02 1.36 22.29
C GLN A 47 9.50 1.57 22.29
N HIS A 48 8.91 1.75 23.46
CA HIS A 48 7.54 2.23 23.58
C HIS A 48 7.47 3.66 23.04
N VAL A 49 6.68 3.86 21.99
CA VAL A 49 6.31 5.17 21.49
C VAL A 49 4.80 5.31 21.67
N PRO A 50 4.31 6.19 22.57
CA PRO A 50 2.89 6.40 22.74
C PRO A 50 2.28 6.89 21.42
N LYS A 51 1.21 6.23 20.98
CA LYS A 51 0.54 6.53 19.70
C LYS A 51 -0.85 7.08 19.95
N PRO A 52 -1.30 8.07 19.16
CA PRO A 52 -2.70 8.49 19.10
C PRO A 52 -3.63 7.30 18.99
N HIS A 53 -4.83 7.43 19.57
CA HIS A 53 -5.90 6.43 19.43
C HIS A 53 -5.54 5.05 19.99
N THR A 54 -4.62 5.00 20.97
CA THR A 54 -4.29 3.79 21.72
C THR A 54 -4.50 4.01 23.21
N PRO A 55 -4.71 2.96 24.02
CA PRO A 55 -4.82 3.12 25.47
C PRO A 55 -3.59 3.78 26.11
N PHE A 56 -2.42 3.66 25.49
CA PHE A 56 -1.19 4.29 26.00
C PHE A 56 -0.95 5.69 25.44
N GLN A 57 -1.89 6.33 24.74
CA GLN A 57 -1.68 7.66 24.15
C GLN A 57 -1.31 8.76 25.17
N TRP A 58 -1.67 8.57 26.44
CA TRP A 58 -1.34 9.46 27.55
C TRP A 58 -0.03 9.13 28.28
N ALA A 59 0.56 7.96 27.99
CA ALA A 59 1.75 7.50 28.68
C ALA A 59 2.98 8.33 28.32
N ALA A 60 3.91 8.45 29.26
CA ALA A 60 5.24 8.93 28.97
C ALA A 60 6.01 7.94 28.09
N MET A 61 6.96 8.46 27.33
CA MET A 61 8.07 7.69 26.77
C MET A 61 9.27 7.81 27.70
N ASP A 62 9.99 6.71 27.93
CA ASP A 62 11.26 6.74 28.65
C ASP A 62 12.25 7.74 28.03
N GLY A 63 13.05 8.38 28.87
CA GLY A 63 14.14 9.24 28.43
C GLY A 63 15.25 8.47 27.72
N LEU A 64 16.07 9.19 26.95
CA LEU A 64 17.20 8.60 26.23
C LEU A 64 18.20 7.87 27.17
N PRO A 65 18.53 8.38 28.37
CA PRO A 65 19.40 7.67 29.32
C PRO A 65 18.80 6.35 29.82
N GLU A 66 17.52 6.33 30.15
CA GLU A 66 16.81 5.13 30.63
C GLU A 66 16.76 4.07 29.54
N LEU A 67 16.42 4.47 28.30
CA LEU A 67 16.45 3.58 27.14
C LEU A 67 17.86 3.04 26.87
N ALA A 68 18.90 3.86 27.04
CA ALA A 68 20.29 3.43 26.89
C ALA A 68 20.66 2.34 27.91
N SER A 69 20.26 2.52 29.17
CA SER A 69 20.48 1.56 30.25
C SER A 69 19.78 0.22 29.94
N LYS A 70 18.48 0.26 29.60
CA LYS A 70 17.69 -0.94 29.25
C LYS A 70 18.29 -1.70 28.06
N VAL A 71 18.71 -0.99 27.01
CA VAL A 71 19.38 -1.60 25.84
C VAL A 71 20.70 -2.26 26.23
N SER A 72 21.47 -1.66 27.15
CA SER A 72 22.72 -2.23 27.64
C SER A 72 22.48 -3.58 28.33
N VAL A 73 21.51 -3.62 29.26
CA VAL A 73 21.09 -4.83 29.97
C VAL A 73 20.66 -5.92 28.98
N LEU A 74 19.77 -5.59 28.04
CA LEU A 74 19.32 -6.54 27.02
C LEU A 74 20.47 -7.10 26.17
N ARG A 75 21.46 -6.27 25.78
CA ARG A 75 22.62 -6.71 25.00
C ARG A 75 23.49 -7.68 25.78
N GLU A 76 23.76 -7.37 27.05
CA GLU A 76 24.56 -8.21 27.91
C GLU A 76 23.89 -9.58 28.12
N MET A 77 22.61 -9.58 28.46
CA MET A 77 21.83 -10.80 28.62
C MET A 77 21.74 -11.60 27.33
N ALA A 78 21.50 -10.94 26.19
CA ALA A 78 21.39 -11.60 24.89
C ALA A 78 22.68 -12.34 24.51
N LYS A 79 23.85 -11.73 24.79
CA LYS A 79 25.16 -12.34 24.61
C LYS A 79 25.29 -13.62 25.46
N ARG A 80 24.92 -13.56 26.74
CA ARG A 80 24.97 -14.71 27.67
C ARG A 80 24.02 -15.84 27.23
N ALA A 81 22.79 -15.51 26.84
CA ALA A 81 21.80 -16.48 26.36
C ALA A 81 22.06 -17.01 24.93
N ARG A 82 23.03 -16.41 24.21
CA ARG A 82 23.33 -16.61 22.79
C ARG A 82 22.07 -16.51 21.91
N VAL A 83 21.30 -15.45 22.15
CA VAL A 83 20.16 -15.04 21.32
C VAL A 83 20.52 -13.78 20.55
N ASN A 84 20.00 -13.63 19.35
CA ASN A 84 20.22 -12.42 18.56
C ASN A 84 19.30 -11.32 19.06
N LEU A 85 19.86 -10.14 19.37
CA LEU A 85 19.09 -8.96 19.73
C LEU A 85 19.07 -7.98 18.56
N LYS A 86 17.88 -7.46 18.25
CA LYS A 86 17.69 -6.30 17.37
C LYS A 86 16.95 -5.23 18.15
N THR A 87 17.50 -4.02 18.16
CA THR A 87 16.90 -2.84 18.80
C THR A 87 16.79 -1.73 17.77
N HIS A 88 15.75 -0.91 17.87
CA HIS A 88 15.64 0.30 17.06
C HIS A 88 16.56 1.40 17.61
N ASN A 89 16.89 2.37 16.76
CA ASN A 89 17.64 3.55 17.20
C ASN A 89 16.74 4.38 18.15
N ARG A 90 17.29 4.74 19.31
CA ARG A 90 16.54 5.41 20.39
C ARG A 90 16.26 6.88 20.04
N GLU A 91 17.19 7.55 19.37
CA GLU A 91 17.05 8.93 18.92
C GLU A 91 15.95 9.07 17.84
N GLU A 92 15.91 8.13 16.89
CA GLU A 92 14.83 8.00 15.91
C GLU A 92 13.48 7.75 16.59
N SER A 93 13.43 6.84 17.57
CA SER A 93 12.18 6.54 18.31
C SER A 93 11.71 7.72 19.16
N TRP A 94 12.64 8.49 19.73
CA TRP A 94 12.34 9.71 20.48
C TRP A 94 11.73 10.78 19.56
N LEU A 95 12.32 10.98 18.38
CA LEU A 95 11.78 11.89 17.38
C LEU A 95 10.40 11.41 16.88
N GLU A 96 10.23 10.09 16.70
CA GLU A 96 8.95 9.47 16.34
C GLU A 96 7.87 9.75 17.39
N CYS A 97 8.22 9.79 18.68
CA CYS A 97 7.29 10.17 19.75
C CYS A 97 6.84 11.62 19.62
N LEU A 98 7.76 12.55 19.36
CA LEU A 98 7.42 13.97 19.15
C LEU A 98 6.42 14.14 18.00
N PHE A 99 6.63 13.45 16.88
CA PHE A 99 5.71 13.54 15.74
C PHE A 99 4.41 12.76 15.92
N ALA A 100 4.44 11.61 16.62
CA ALA A 100 3.24 10.85 16.92
C ALA A 100 2.29 11.64 17.83
N ARG A 101 2.85 12.40 18.78
CA ARG A 101 2.09 13.20 19.74
C ARG A 101 2.02 14.69 19.37
N GLY A 102 2.58 15.04 18.22
CA GLY A 102 2.79 16.42 17.79
C GLY A 102 1.50 17.16 17.52
N ASP A 103 1.52 18.47 17.78
CA ASP A 103 0.48 19.39 17.33
C ASP A 103 0.96 20.22 16.13
N ARG A 104 0.18 21.24 15.74
CA ARG A 104 0.50 22.11 14.60
C ARG A 104 1.90 22.75 14.69
N ARG A 105 2.44 22.98 15.89
CA ARG A 105 3.78 23.58 16.11
C ARG A 105 4.88 22.70 15.53
N MET A 106 4.73 21.37 15.57
CA MET A 106 5.71 20.43 15.01
C MET A 106 5.91 20.60 13.49
N GLY A 107 4.93 21.18 12.78
CA GLY A 107 5.10 21.53 11.37
C GLY A 107 6.26 22.49 11.12
N ALA A 108 6.48 23.43 12.04
CA ALA A 108 7.53 24.44 11.94
C ALA A 108 8.93 23.84 12.17
N ALA A 109 9.05 22.82 13.03
CA ALA A 109 10.29 22.05 13.19
C ALA A 109 10.57 21.14 11.99
N LEU A 110 9.53 20.49 11.44
CA LEU A 110 9.65 19.68 10.22
C LEU A 110 10.15 20.51 9.03
N GLU A 111 9.57 21.70 8.82
CA GLU A 111 10.01 22.60 7.75
C GLU A 111 11.45 23.05 7.95
N ARG A 112 11.84 23.44 9.16
CA ARG A 112 13.22 23.86 9.47
C ARG A 112 14.22 22.73 9.26
N ALA A 113 13.93 21.53 9.75
CA ALA A 113 14.77 20.35 9.52
C ALA A 113 14.92 20.08 8.02
N TYR A 114 13.81 20.18 7.26
CA TYR A 114 13.83 20.08 5.80
C TYR A 114 14.72 21.15 5.16
N ARG A 115 14.59 22.43 5.54
CA ARG A 115 15.43 23.51 5.01
C ARG A 115 16.90 23.34 5.38
N ALA A 116 17.18 22.79 6.56
CA ALA A 116 18.51 22.42 7.01
C ALA A 116 19.05 21.16 6.34
N GLY A 117 18.30 20.49 5.46
CA GLY A 117 18.79 19.35 4.66
C GLY A 117 18.35 17.96 5.12
N ALA A 118 17.41 17.83 6.06
CA ALA A 118 16.82 16.54 6.47
C ALA A 118 16.15 15.85 5.28
N ARG A 119 16.73 14.75 4.78
CA ARG A 119 16.20 13.96 3.65
C ARG A 119 16.49 12.50 3.90
N PHE A 120 15.48 11.65 3.70
CA PHE A 120 15.59 10.20 3.91
C PHE A 120 16.02 9.80 5.34
N ASP A 121 15.71 10.63 6.34
CA ASP A 121 16.06 10.39 7.76
C ASP A 121 15.48 9.09 8.36
N GLY A 122 14.55 8.41 7.68
CA GLY A 122 14.15 7.05 8.06
C GLY A 122 15.20 5.98 7.73
N TRP A 123 16.28 6.34 7.03
CA TRP A 123 17.44 5.49 6.79
C TRP A 123 18.56 5.94 7.70
N ARG A 124 19.10 5.00 8.49
CA ARG A 124 20.07 5.30 9.54
C ARG A 124 21.29 6.07 9.05
N GLU A 125 21.78 5.78 7.84
CA GLU A 125 22.89 6.49 7.21
C GLU A 125 22.61 7.96 6.82
N CYS A 126 21.34 8.37 6.75
CA CYS A 126 20.93 9.73 6.44
C CYS A 126 20.48 10.52 7.69
N PHE A 127 20.13 9.82 8.77
CA PHE A 127 19.60 10.41 9.99
C PHE A 127 20.64 11.28 10.71
N SER A 128 20.26 12.52 11.03
CA SER A 128 21.09 13.45 11.81
C SER A 128 20.31 13.99 13.01
N PHE A 129 20.58 13.45 14.19
CA PHE A 129 19.88 13.85 15.41
C PHE A 129 20.11 15.34 15.75
N GLU A 130 21.35 15.82 15.64
CA GLU A 130 21.71 17.23 15.84
C GLU A 130 20.88 18.18 14.97
N ARG A 131 20.67 17.82 13.70
CA ARG A 131 19.84 18.64 12.79
C ARG A 131 18.41 18.79 13.31
N TRP A 132 17.86 17.72 13.88
CA TRP A 132 16.52 17.75 14.48
C TRP A 132 16.49 18.55 15.78
N LEU A 133 17.51 18.44 16.63
CA LEU A 133 17.63 19.26 17.85
C LEU A 133 17.68 20.75 17.50
N THR A 134 18.55 21.16 16.57
CA THR A 134 18.59 22.56 16.10
C THR A 134 17.25 23.02 15.52
N ALA A 135 16.57 22.17 14.74
CA ALA A 135 15.29 22.52 14.15
C ALA A 135 14.17 22.71 15.19
N LEU A 136 14.17 21.89 16.25
CA LEU A 136 13.24 22.01 17.38
C LEU A 136 13.50 23.30 18.17
N GLU A 137 14.77 23.58 18.49
CA GLU A 137 15.19 24.80 19.19
C GLU A 137 14.79 26.05 18.41
N GLN A 138 15.11 26.11 17.12
CA GLN A 138 14.74 27.24 16.24
C GLN A 138 13.23 27.39 16.05
N ALA A 139 12.46 26.32 16.26
CA ALA A 139 11.01 26.35 16.24
C ALA A 139 10.40 26.70 17.60
N GLY A 140 11.21 26.87 18.66
CA GLY A 140 10.75 27.13 20.02
C GLY A 140 9.96 25.95 20.61
N ILE A 141 10.28 24.73 20.20
CA ILE A 141 9.58 23.51 20.64
C ILE A 141 10.31 22.92 21.83
N GLU A 142 9.64 22.88 22.98
CA GLU A 142 10.10 22.14 24.15
C GLU A 142 9.72 20.66 24.01
N PRO A 143 10.67 19.74 23.75
CA PRO A 143 10.36 18.35 23.42
C PRO A 143 9.72 17.59 24.58
N SER A 144 10.05 17.95 25.83
CA SER A 144 9.55 17.25 27.01
C SER A 144 8.02 17.28 27.13
N LEU A 145 7.35 18.29 26.59
CA LEU A 145 5.89 18.38 26.51
C LEU A 145 5.25 17.21 25.73
N TYR A 146 6.01 16.60 24.81
CA TYR A 146 5.53 15.50 23.98
C TYR A 146 6.02 14.14 24.45
N THR A 147 6.97 14.06 25.38
CA THR A 147 7.49 12.78 25.89
C THR A 147 6.99 12.43 27.28
N GLN A 148 6.52 13.41 28.06
CA GLN A 148 5.98 13.19 29.41
C GLN A 148 4.57 12.59 29.41
N THR A 149 4.05 12.25 30.58
CA THR A 149 2.65 11.82 30.74
C THR A 149 1.70 12.98 30.44
N ILE A 150 0.64 12.74 29.67
CA ILE A 150 -0.45 13.70 29.46
C ILE A 150 -1.60 13.33 30.41
N PRO A 151 -2.26 14.31 31.06
CA PRO A 151 -3.49 14.04 31.82
C PRO A 151 -4.57 13.36 30.96
N VAL A 152 -5.27 12.37 31.51
CA VAL A 152 -6.23 11.55 30.75
C VAL A 152 -7.43 12.37 30.25
N ASP A 153 -7.73 13.47 30.92
CA ASP A 153 -8.77 14.46 30.62
C ASP A 153 -8.28 15.63 29.77
N ALA A 154 -6.98 15.69 29.44
CA ALA A 154 -6.45 16.74 28.58
C ALA A 154 -6.96 16.61 27.15
N ARG A 155 -7.20 17.74 26.51
CA ARG A 155 -7.50 17.80 25.09
C ARG A 155 -6.24 17.45 24.28
N LEU A 156 -6.34 16.45 23.43
CA LEU A 156 -5.25 15.96 22.59
C LEU A 156 -5.30 16.57 21.19
N PRO A 157 -4.15 16.75 20.52
CA PRO A 157 -4.10 17.29 19.16
C PRO A 157 -4.93 16.52 18.13
N TRP A 158 -5.15 15.22 18.34
CA TRP A 158 -5.89 14.32 17.46
C TRP A 158 -7.34 14.05 17.88
N ASP A 159 -7.85 14.70 18.94
CA ASP A 159 -9.24 14.49 19.41
C ASP A 159 -10.31 14.86 18.38
N HIS A 160 -9.95 15.65 17.37
CA HIS A 160 -10.84 16.01 16.26
C HIS A 160 -10.97 14.91 15.20
N ILE A 161 -10.27 13.78 15.36
CA ILE A 161 -10.33 12.62 14.47
C ILE A 161 -11.19 11.55 15.13
N ASP A 162 -12.37 11.32 14.57
CA ASP A 162 -13.24 10.22 14.97
C ASP A 162 -12.74 8.90 14.35
N ILE A 163 -12.53 7.91 15.21
CA ILE A 163 -12.08 6.55 14.87
C ILE A 163 -13.17 5.50 15.14
N GLY A 164 -14.37 5.93 15.52
CA GLY A 164 -15.49 5.06 15.86
C GLY A 164 -15.39 4.41 17.24
N LEU A 165 -14.57 4.95 18.14
CA LEU A 165 -14.51 4.48 19.53
C LEU A 165 -15.41 5.30 20.44
N GLU A 166 -16.08 4.63 21.37
CA GLU A 166 -16.89 5.28 22.39
C GLU A 166 -16.06 6.19 23.30
N PRO A 167 -16.62 7.34 23.74
CA PRO A 167 -15.98 8.20 24.71
C PRO A 167 -15.57 7.44 25.99
N GLY A 168 -14.32 7.60 26.41
CA GLY A 168 -13.81 6.99 27.64
C GLY A 168 -13.37 5.52 27.53
N PHE A 169 -13.63 4.83 26.41
CA PHE A 169 -13.17 3.45 26.20
C PHE A 169 -11.65 3.33 26.38
N LEU A 170 -10.87 4.14 25.65
CA LEU A 170 -9.41 4.13 25.75
C LEU A 170 -8.91 4.44 27.16
N ALA A 171 -9.58 5.34 27.89
CA ALA A 171 -9.23 5.68 29.27
C ALA A 171 -9.51 4.51 30.23
N SER A 172 -10.60 3.76 30.02
CA SER A 172 -10.88 2.53 30.75
C SER A 172 -9.79 1.48 30.50
N GLU A 173 -9.41 1.28 29.24
CA GLU A 173 -8.35 0.35 28.85
C GLU A 173 -7.00 0.74 29.44
N TYR A 174 -6.66 2.04 29.43
CA TYR A 174 -5.46 2.55 30.06
C TYR A 174 -5.41 2.21 31.56
N ARG A 175 -6.51 2.48 32.29
CA ARG A 175 -6.59 2.15 33.72
C ARG A 175 -6.49 0.64 33.99
N LYS A 176 -7.02 -0.21 33.11
CA LYS A 176 -6.85 -1.67 33.22
C LYS A 176 -5.39 -2.06 33.02
N ALA A 177 -4.75 -1.53 31.98
CA ALA A 177 -3.35 -1.78 31.68
C ALA A 177 -2.43 -1.38 32.84
N LEU A 178 -2.65 -0.21 33.45
CA LEU A 178 -1.88 0.24 34.63
C LEU A 178 -2.01 -0.68 35.85
N ARG A 179 -3.08 -1.49 35.92
CA ARG A 179 -3.28 -2.49 36.98
C ARG A 179 -2.82 -3.89 36.58
N GLY A 180 -2.13 -4.04 35.44
CA GLY A 180 -1.76 -5.34 34.88
C GLY A 180 -2.97 -6.22 34.52
N ARG A 181 -4.15 -5.61 34.32
CA ARG A 181 -5.37 -6.35 33.98
C ARG A 181 -5.50 -6.43 32.46
N ALA A 182 -5.46 -7.65 31.95
CA ALA A 182 -5.72 -7.90 30.55
C ALA A 182 -7.19 -7.61 30.22
N SER A 183 -7.40 -6.89 29.12
CA SER A 183 -8.70 -6.88 28.47
C SER A 183 -8.85 -8.15 27.66
N PRO A 184 -9.97 -8.86 27.80
CA PRO A 184 -10.18 -10.05 27.01
C PRO A 184 -10.33 -9.71 25.52
N PRO A 185 -10.05 -10.63 24.60
CA PRO A 185 -10.19 -10.36 23.18
C PRO A 185 -11.65 -10.08 22.81
N CYS A 186 -11.85 -9.23 21.79
CA CYS A 186 -13.19 -8.87 21.30
C CYS A 186 -14.02 -10.10 20.96
N GLY A 187 -15.30 -10.09 21.32
CA GLY A 187 -16.25 -11.13 20.95
C GLY A 187 -15.93 -12.53 21.42
N LYS A 188 -15.25 -12.70 22.54
CA LYS A 188 -15.13 -14.04 23.16
C LYS A 188 -16.49 -14.51 23.73
N PRO A 189 -16.70 -15.82 23.94
CA PRO A 189 -17.82 -16.32 24.75
C PRO A 189 -17.83 -15.73 26.16
N PHE A 190 -19.01 -15.47 26.72
CA PHE A 190 -19.16 -14.94 28.08
C PHE A 190 -18.43 -15.81 29.12
N GLY A 191 -17.63 -15.16 29.97
CA GLY A 191 -16.79 -15.81 30.98
C GLY A 191 -15.49 -16.45 30.48
N ALA A 192 -15.25 -16.60 29.18
CA ALA A 192 -14.00 -17.17 28.65
C ALA A 192 -12.83 -16.18 28.75
N GLN A 193 -11.56 -16.58 28.62
CA GLN A 193 -10.44 -15.61 28.44
C GLN A 193 -9.76 -15.74 27.08
N VAL A 194 -9.97 -16.86 26.40
CA VAL A 194 -9.41 -17.19 25.09
C VAL A 194 -10.54 -17.72 24.20
N HIS A 195 -10.36 -17.60 22.89
CA HIS A 195 -11.26 -18.23 21.94
C HIS A 195 -11.09 -19.75 21.94
N ASN A 196 -12.14 -20.45 21.53
CA ASN A 196 -12.11 -21.88 21.29
C ASN A 196 -11.05 -22.19 20.21
N LYS A 197 -10.29 -23.26 20.42
CA LYS A 197 -9.18 -23.65 19.54
C LYS A 197 -9.56 -24.75 18.54
N THR A 198 -10.75 -25.32 18.68
CA THR A 198 -11.25 -26.43 17.86
C THR A 198 -12.65 -26.12 17.36
N VAL A 199 -12.99 -26.64 16.18
CA VAL A 199 -14.32 -26.47 15.55
C VAL A 199 -15.41 -27.01 16.47
N ALA A 200 -15.28 -28.24 16.95
CA ALA A 200 -16.28 -28.88 17.82
C ALA A 200 -16.55 -28.08 19.11
N ALA A 201 -15.50 -27.54 19.76
CA ALA A 201 -15.69 -26.72 20.95
C ALA A 201 -16.34 -25.37 20.62
N ALA A 202 -16.06 -24.80 19.44
CA ALA A 202 -16.66 -23.53 19.02
C ALA A 202 -18.14 -23.67 18.62
N GLU A 203 -18.51 -24.76 17.95
CA GLU A 203 -19.88 -25.05 17.53
C GLU A 203 -20.77 -25.40 18.72
N ALA A 204 -20.27 -26.21 19.67
CA ALA A 204 -21.00 -26.58 20.89
C ALA A 204 -21.17 -25.43 21.89
N ASP A 205 -20.41 -24.34 21.76
CA ASP A 205 -20.42 -23.24 22.72
C ASP A 205 -21.52 -22.21 22.40
N GLU A 206 -22.71 -22.43 22.95
CA GLU A 206 -23.89 -21.57 22.77
C GLU A 206 -23.84 -20.26 23.56
N ARG A 207 -22.79 -20.02 24.36
CA ARG A 207 -22.68 -18.79 25.14
C ARG A 207 -22.57 -17.59 24.22
N ARG A 208 -23.30 -16.52 24.56
CA ARG A 208 -23.26 -15.25 23.83
C ARG A 208 -21.83 -14.70 23.81
N LEU A 209 -21.45 -14.11 22.68
CA LEU A 209 -20.19 -13.37 22.61
C LEU A 209 -20.33 -12.06 23.39
N VAL A 210 -19.25 -11.68 24.08
CA VAL A 210 -19.18 -10.44 24.85
C VAL A 210 -18.60 -9.34 23.99
N CYS A 211 -19.40 -8.30 23.79
CA CYS A 211 -18.88 -7.00 23.39
C CYS A 211 -18.37 -6.27 24.64
N TYR A 212 -17.18 -5.67 24.55
CA TYR A 212 -16.66 -4.76 25.59
C TYR A 212 -17.06 -3.31 25.35
N ASP A 213 -17.99 -3.11 24.43
CA ASP A 213 -18.52 -1.83 23.98
C ASP A 213 -17.40 -0.85 23.63
N CYS A 214 -16.66 -1.19 22.57
CA CYS A 214 -15.70 -0.25 22.03
C CYS A 214 -16.35 0.85 21.18
N GLY A 215 -17.65 0.76 20.87
CA GLY A 215 -18.37 1.70 20.02
C GLY A 215 -18.46 1.35 18.53
N ILE A 216 -17.81 0.29 18.07
CA ILE A 216 -17.76 -0.08 16.63
C ILE A 216 -19.05 -0.80 16.13
N ALA A 217 -20.05 -0.99 17.00
CA ALA A 217 -21.33 -1.64 16.67
C ALA A 217 -21.16 -2.97 15.88
N CYS A 218 -20.36 -3.88 16.42
CA CYS A 218 -20.04 -5.14 15.74
C CYS A 218 -21.24 -6.10 15.67
N ASP A 219 -21.41 -6.78 14.53
CA ASP A 219 -22.26 -7.97 14.45
C ASP A 219 -21.52 -9.17 15.06
N MET A 220 -21.99 -9.60 16.22
CA MET A 220 -21.39 -10.70 16.98
C MET A 220 -21.75 -12.07 16.38
N SER A 221 -22.85 -12.17 15.63
CA SER A 221 -23.27 -13.41 14.98
C SER A 221 -22.36 -13.70 13.80
N ASP A 222 -22.13 -12.69 12.96
CA ASP A 222 -21.21 -12.79 11.82
C ASP A 222 -19.79 -13.10 12.31
N MET A 223 -19.33 -12.41 13.35
CA MET A 223 -18.02 -12.70 13.96
C MET A 223 -17.90 -14.14 14.49
N ARG A 224 -18.99 -14.72 15.00
CA ARG A 224 -19.00 -16.14 15.43
C ARG A 224 -18.85 -17.05 14.21
N ALA A 225 -19.61 -16.80 13.15
CA ALA A 225 -19.58 -17.59 11.92
C ALA A 225 -18.20 -17.56 11.26
N GLU A 226 -17.64 -16.35 11.03
CA GLU A 226 -16.31 -16.16 10.45
C GLU A 226 -15.21 -16.93 11.20
N ARG A 227 -15.30 -16.99 12.54
CA ARG A 227 -14.33 -17.71 13.37
C ARG A 227 -14.45 -19.21 13.30
N ILE A 228 -15.67 -19.73 13.25
CA ILE A 228 -15.90 -21.16 13.05
C ILE A 228 -15.33 -21.56 11.68
N ASP A 229 -15.55 -20.74 10.66
CA ASP A 229 -14.98 -20.99 9.33
C ASP A 229 -13.45 -20.91 9.31
N ALA A 230 -12.85 -19.95 10.02
CA ALA A 230 -11.40 -19.89 10.21
C ALA A 230 -10.85 -21.11 10.97
N LEU A 231 -11.55 -21.60 12.00
CA LEU A 231 -11.17 -22.83 12.71
C LEU A 231 -11.31 -24.06 11.83
N ARG A 232 -12.34 -24.13 10.97
CA ARG A 232 -12.50 -25.21 9.97
C ARG A 232 -11.35 -25.16 8.96
N ALA A 233 -10.94 -23.98 8.51
CA ALA A 233 -9.76 -23.83 7.65
C ALA A 233 -8.48 -24.32 8.35
N LEU A 234 -8.24 -23.89 9.60
CA LEU A 234 -7.08 -24.34 10.39
C LEU A 234 -7.09 -25.86 10.65
N ALA A 235 -8.27 -26.44 10.91
CA ALA A 235 -8.40 -27.88 11.11
C ALA A 235 -8.10 -28.68 9.83
N ARG A 236 -8.33 -28.09 8.65
CA ARG A 236 -7.94 -28.65 7.35
C ARG A 236 -6.43 -28.59 7.07
N GLU A 237 -5.69 -27.71 7.76
CA GLU A 237 -4.22 -27.60 7.65
C GLU A 237 -3.46 -28.60 8.55
N ALA A 238 -4.15 -29.37 9.40
CA ALA A 238 -3.56 -30.55 10.01
C ALA A 238 -3.47 -31.65 8.93
N PRO A 239 -2.29 -32.27 8.66
CA PRO A 239 -2.18 -33.26 7.60
C PRO A 239 -3.01 -34.50 7.97
N ALA A 240 -4.23 -34.58 7.47
CA ALA A 240 -5.02 -35.79 7.46
C ALA A 240 -4.79 -36.50 6.12
N ILE A 241 -4.23 -37.71 6.18
CA ILE A 241 -4.31 -38.65 5.05
C ILE A 241 -5.79 -38.98 4.87
N VAL A 242 -6.41 -38.54 3.78
CA VAL A 242 -7.80 -38.86 3.46
C VAL A 242 -7.83 -40.12 2.59
N PRO A 243 -8.54 -41.20 2.98
CA PRO A 243 -8.77 -42.34 2.11
C PRO A 243 -9.80 -42.01 1.03
N VAL A 244 -9.60 -42.61 -0.14
CA VAL A 244 -10.22 -42.29 -1.45
C VAL A 244 -11.75 -42.51 -1.53
N SER A 245 -12.43 -42.92 -0.45
CA SER A 245 -13.83 -43.36 -0.50
C SER A 245 -14.90 -42.29 -0.23
N ALA A 246 -14.54 -41.03 0.04
CA ALA A 246 -15.50 -39.99 0.47
C ALA A 246 -15.82 -38.92 -0.59
N LEU A 247 -15.86 -39.29 -1.87
CA LEU A 247 -16.25 -38.41 -2.98
C LEU A 247 -17.48 -38.95 -3.68
N THR A 248 -18.66 -38.86 -3.06
CA THR A 248 -19.95 -38.92 -3.78
C THR A 248 -21.08 -38.43 -2.87
N SER A 249 -21.56 -37.21 -3.11
CA SER A 249 -22.98 -36.82 -3.07
C SER A 249 -23.10 -35.32 -2.85
N ARG A 250 -23.65 -34.66 -3.87
CA ARG A 250 -24.59 -33.54 -3.84
C ARG A 250 -24.63 -32.93 -5.24
N ARG A 251 -25.17 -33.75 -6.14
CA ARG A 251 -26.07 -33.27 -7.18
C ARG A 251 -27.42 -33.14 -6.49
N GLU A 252 -27.99 -31.95 -6.51
CA GLU A 252 -29.43 -31.65 -6.40
C GLU A 252 -29.57 -30.23 -5.84
N GLU A 253 -29.49 -29.25 -6.74
CA GLU A 253 -30.13 -27.93 -6.65
C GLU A 253 -29.93 -27.27 -8.03
N ALA A 254 -30.58 -27.85 -9.04
CA ALA A 254 -30.59 -27.37 -10.42
C ALA A 254 -32.05 -27.21 -10.85
N ALA A 255 -32.58 -25.99 -10.71
CA ALA A 255 -33.90 -25.60 -11.21
C ALA A 255 -33.92 -24.10 -11.58
N ALA A 256 -32.87 -23.66 -12.30
CA ALA A 256 -32.78 -22.37 -13.00
C ALA A 256 -31.92 -22.51 -14.28
N ALA A 257 -31.93 -23.68 -14.92
CA ALA A 257 -30.77 -24.18 -15.69
C ALA A 257 -30.65 -23.74 -17.17
N ASP A 258 -31.71 -23.32 -17.86
CA ASP A 258 -31.60 -23.18 -19.33
C ASP A 258 -30.82 -21.93 -19.81
N GLU A 259 -30.78 -20.84 -19.04
CA GLU A 259 -29.98 -19.65 -19.38
C GLU A 259 -28.64 -19.63 -18.61
N GLN A 260 -28.62 -20.17 -17.38
CA GLN A 260 -27.42 -20.28 -16.56
C GLN A 260 -26.38 -21.26 -17.14
N ASP A 261 -26.79 -22.39 -17.73
CA ASP A 261 -25.84 -23.37 -18.27
C ASP A 261 -25.13 -22.84 -19.51
N ALA A 262 -25.82 -22.09 -20.38
CA ALA A 262 -25.23 -21.43 -21.54
C ALA A 262 -24.23 -20.32 -21.14
N ILE A 263 -24.58 -19.50 -20.14
CA ILE A 263 -23.67 -18.47 -19.59
C ILE A 263 -22.47 -19.12 -18.91
N SER A 264 -22.69 -20.16 -18.11
CA SER A 264 -21.66 -20.92 -17.39
C SER A 264 -20.65 -21.54 -18.35
N ASP A 265 -21.12 -22.15 -19.44
CA ASP A 265 -20.26 -22.72 -20.48
C ASP A 265 -19.50 -21.63 -21.28
N ALA A 266 -20.09 -20.46 -21.52
CA ALA A 266 -19.43 -19.33 -22.20
C ALA A 266 -18.32 -18.66 -21.37
N ILE A 267 -18.45 -18.67 -20.03
CA ILE A 267 -17.43 -18.12 -19.11
C ILE A 267 -16.44 -19.18 -18.61
N LYS A 268 -16.67 -20.45 -18.94
CA LYS A 268 -15.82 -21.59 -18.60
C LYS A 268 -14.39 -21.36 -19.12
N GLY A 269 -13.41 -21.50 -18.24
CA GLY A 269 -11.99 -21.21 -18.56
C GLY A 269 -11.60 -19.74 -18.55
N ARG A 270 -12.56 -18.78 -18.54
CA ARG A 270 -12.29 -17.35 -18.23
C ARG A 270 -12.19 -17.12 -16.73
N LEU A 271 -12.90 -17.94 -15.95
CA LEU A 271 -12.70 -18.10 -14.51
C LEU A 271 -11.81 -19.33 -14.30
N ASN A 272 -10.63 -19.14 -13.71
CA ASN A 272 -9.81 -20.28 -13.29
C ASN A 272 -10.49 -21.00 -12.09
N ALA A 273 -10.00 -22.15 -11.63
CA ALA A 273 -10.33 -22.66 -10.28
C ALA A 273 -9.40 -22.03 -9.22
N SER A 274 -9.91 -21.63 -8.05
CA SER A 274 -9.06 -21.13 -6.96
C SER A 274 -8.30 -22.29 -6.32
N LYS A 275 -7.03 -22.06 -5.93
CA LYS A 275 -6.26 -23.01 -5.10
C LYS A 275 -6.52 -22.80 -3.60
N LEU A 276 -7.39 -21.86 -3.25
CA LEU A 276 -7.80 -21.63 -1.88
C LEU A 276 -8.69 -22.76 -1.40
N ASP A 277 -8.52 -23.16 -0.14
CA ASP A 277 -9.31 -24.23 0.47
C ASP A 277 -10.81 -23.95 0.40
N ALA A 278 -11.60 -25.01 0.34
CA ALA A 278 -13.06 -24.92 0.39
C ALA A 278 -13.47 -24.24 1.71
N GLY A 279 -14.05 -23.05 1.65
CA GLY A 279 -14.43 -22.24 2.82
C GLY A 279 -13.48 -21.10 3.18
N HIS A 280 -12.44 -20.81 2.40
CA HIS A 280 -11.69 -19.55 2.56
C HIS A 280 -12.61 -18.37 2.18
N MET A 281 -12.81 -17.39 3.07
CA MET A 281 -13.74 -16.26 2.87
C MET A 281 -13.53 -15.51 1.54
N MET A 282 -12.29 -15.39 1.07
CA MET A 282 -11.99 -14.75 -0.21
C MET A 282 -12.12 -15.65 -1.45
N ARG A 283 -12.45 -16.94 -1.29
CA ARG A 283 -12.56 -17.88 -2.40
C ARG A 283 -13.75 -17.53 -3.29
N GLU A 284 -14.91 -17.29 -2.70
CA GLU A 284 -16.12 -16.93 -3.42
C GLU A 284 -15.91 -15.66 -4.26
N ASN A 285 -15.38 -14.59 -3.66
CA ASN A 285 -14.98 -13.39 -4.39
C ASN A 285 -13.96 -13.69 -5.52
N ALA A 286 -12.95 -14.53 -5.25
CA ALA A 286 -11.94 -14.88 -6.24
C ALA A 286 -12.48 -15.74 -7.41
N GLU A 287 -13.60 -16.43 -7.21
CA GLU A 287 -14.27 -17.25 -8.23
C GLU A 287 -15.46 -16.53 -8.88
N SER A 288 -15.90 -15.41 -8.31
CA SER A 288 -17.02 -14.62 -8.81
C SER A 288 -16.77 -14.04 -10.21
N PRO A 289 -17.82 -14.02 -11.07
CA PRO A 289 -17.81 -13.26 -12.31
C PRO A 289 -17.56 -11.77 -12.05
N PHE A 290 -16.94 -11.09 -13.01
CA PHE A 290 -16.58 -9.68 -12.88
C PHE A 290 -16.76 -8.94 -14.20
N SER A 291 -17.08 -7.66 -14.13
CA SER A 291 -17.04 -6.73 -15.25
C SER A 291 -15.76 -5.92 -15.15
N ARG A 292 -15.01 -5.82 -16.25
CA ARG A 292 -13.79 -5.00 -16.26
C ARG A 292 -14.15 -3.57 -16.60
N VAL A 293 -13.72 -2.62 -15.78
CA VAL A 293 -13.87 -1.19 -16.04
C VAL A 293 -12.52 -0.51 -16.22
N ARG A 294 -12.42 0.36 -17.21
CA ARG A 294 -11.29 1.27 -17.41
C ARG A 294 -11.67 2.65 -16.91
N VAL A 295 -10.99 3.11 -15.87
CA VAL A 295 -11.22 4.39 -15.23
C VAL A 295 -10.08 5.33 -15.59
N PHE A 296 -10.44 6.48 -16.19
CA PHE A 296 -9.53 7.59 -16.39
C PHE A 296 -9.71 8.60 -15.27
N PHE A 297 -8.61 9.06 -14.67
CA PHE A 297 -8.65 9.97 -13.53
C PHE A 297 -7.55 11.01 -13.56
N ALA A 298 -7.76 12.17 -12.94
CA ALA A 298 -6.77 13.21 -12.76
C ALA A 298 -6.29 13.25 -11.31
N LYS A 299 -5.02 13.63 -11.12
CA LYS A 299 -4.35 13.79 -9.83
C LYS A 299 -3.85 15.23 -9.72
N ARG A 300 -4.57 16.07 -8.99
CA ARG A 300 -4.36 17.53 -8.92
C ARG A 300 -4.25 18.01 -7.46
N GLY A 301 -3.75 19.24 -7.28
CA GLY A 301 -3.58 19.85 -5.97
C GLY A 301 -2.67 19.02 -5.07
N SER A 302 -2.98 18.95 -3.78
CA SER A 302 -2.18 18.20 -2.79
C SER A 302 -2.11 16.69 -3.07
N MET A 303 -3.03 16.13 -3.86
CA MET A 303 -2.99 14.72 -4.25
C MET A 303 -1.72 14.40 -5.04
N CYS A 304 -1.04 15.37 -5.68
CA CYS A 304 0.25 15.15 -6.35
C CYS A 304 1.34 14.59 -5.40
N PHE A 305 1.25 14.88 -4.09
CA PHE A 305 2.17 14.37 -3.07
C PHE A 305 1.80 12.99 -2.51
N MET A 306 0.73 12.37 -3.00
CA MET A 306 0.44 10.97 -2.71
C MET A 306 1.25 10.05 -3.63
N GLY A 307 2.02 9.13 -3.04
CA GLY A 307 2.81 8.17 -3.80
C GLY A 307 1.96 7.12 -4.50
N HIS A 308 2.55 6.41 -5.45
CA HIS A 308 1.85 5.34 -6.19
C HIS A 308 1.29 4.24 -5.27
N LEU A 309 2.04 3.83 -4.25
CA LEU A 309 1.60 2.79 -3.30
C LEU A 309 0.41 3.23 -2.44
N ASP A 310 0.28 4.52 -2.16
CA ASP A 310 -0.85 5.08 -1.43
C ASP A 310 -2.08 5.20 -2.33
N LEU A 311 -1.90 5.61 -3.60
CA LEU A 311 -2.97 5.63 -4.59
C LEU A 311 -3.59 4.23 -4.79
N VAL A 312 -2.74 3.19 -4.83
CA VAL A 312 -3.12 1.77 -4.87
C VAL A 312 -4.01 1.37 -3.69
N ARG A 313 -3.91 2.05 -2.53
CA ARG A 313 -4.77 1.82 -1.35
C ARG A 313 -6.02 2.69 -1.36
N VAL A 314 -5.97 3.88 -1.95
CA VAL A 314 -7.11 4.80 -2.06
C VAL A 314 -8.18 4.24 -2.98
N ILE A 315 -7.81 3.65 -4.12
CA ILE A 315 -8.78 3.15 -5.11
C ILE A 315 -9.74 2.10 -4.51
N PRO A 316 -9.28 1.02 -3.83
CA PRO A 316 -10.20 0.07 -3.20
C PRO A 316 -11.06 0.68 -2.07
N ARG A 317 -10.54 1.67 -1.34
CA ARG A 317 -11.31 2.40 -0.32
C ARG A 317 -12.43 3.24 -0.94
N MET A 318 -12.14 3.85 -2.09
CA MET A 318 -13.12 4.61 -2.88
C MET A 318 -14.21 3.70 -3.43
N LEU A 319 -13.86 2.51 -3.96
CA LEU A 319 -14.84 1.50 -4.38
C LEU A 319 -15.76 1.07 -3.24
N ARG A 320 -15.21 0.77 -2.06
CA ARG A 320 -16.03 0.44 -0.88
C ARG A 320 -16.99 1.56 -0.49
N ARG A 321 -16.54 2.82 -0.50
CA ARG A 321 -17.41 3.98 -0.24
C ARG A 321 -18.49 4.16 -1.31
N ALA A 322 -18.22 3.75 -2.53
CA ALA A 322 -19.19 3.75 -3.62
C ALA A 322 -20.18 2.56 -3.53
N GLY A 323 -20.00 1.61 -2.60
CA GLY A 323 -20.76 0.36 -2.53
C GLY A 323 -20.42 -0.60 -3.66
N LEU A 324 -19.19 -0.55 -4.18
CA LEU A 324 -18.71 -1.40 -5.27
C LEU A 324 -17.70 -2.41 -4.74
N GLU A 325 -17.91 -3.68 -5.07
CA GLU A 325 -17.01 -4.76 -4.72
C GLU A 325 -15.96 -4.98 -5.82
N ILE A 326 -14.70 -5.18 -5.41
CA ILE A 326 -13.58 -5.47 -6.31
C ILE A 326 -13.25 -6.96 -6.25
N GLY A 327 -12.93 -7.56 -7.39
CA GLY A 327 -12.44 -8.94 -7.45
C GLY A 327 -11.02 -9.08 -6.91
N PHE A 328 -10.71 -10.20 -6.25
CA PHE A 328 -9.39 -10.48 -5.68
C PHE A 328 -8.67 -11.65 -6.39
N THR A 329 -7.34 -11.67 -6.30
CA THR A 329 -6.50 -12.77 -6.81
C THR A 329 -6.59 -14.01 -5.92
N ARG A 330 -6.24 -15.17 -6.47
CA ARG A 330 -6.47 -16.51 -5.88
C ARG A 330 -5.31 -17.04 -5.01
N GLY A 331 -4.30 -16.22 -4.72
CA GLY A 331 -3.10 -16.66 -4.00
C GLY A 331 -3.23 -16.58 -2.48
N PHE A 332 -2.26 -17.13 -1.75
CA PHE A 332 -2.15 -17.04 -0.28
C PHE A 332 -2.20 -15.61 0.28
N ASN A 333 -1.92 -14.61 -0.56
CA ASN A 333 -2.11 -13.20 -0.23
C ASN A 333 -3.01 -12.58 -1.32
N PRO A 334 -4.35 -12.67 -1.20
CA PRO A 334 -5.27 -12.10 -2.16
C PRO A 334 -5.01 -10.60 -2.33
N THR A 335 -4.83 -10.18 -3.57
CA THR A 335 -4.64 -8.76 -3.94
C THR A 335 -5.81 -8.32 -4.81
N PRO A 336 -6.25 -7.05 -4.71
CA PRO A 336 -7.28 -6.53 -5.61
C PRO A 336 -6.84 -6.65 -7.07
N ARG A 337 -7.76 -7.11 -7.94
CA ARG A 337 -7.55 -7.21 -9.39
C ARG A 337 -7.66 -5.83 -10.02
N MET A 338 -6.52 -5.15 -10.03
CA MET A 338 -6.36 -3.85 -10.65
C MET A 338 -5.07 -3.81 -11.47
N SER A 339 -5.09 -3.08 -12.58
CA SER A 339 -3.94 -2.84 -13.44
C SER A 339 -3.82 -1.35 -13.69
N LEU A 340 -2.89 -0.70 -12.99
CA LEU A 340 -2.59 0.72 -13.23
C LEU A 340 -1.71 0.90 -14.47
N GLY A 341 -1.80 2.07 -15.08
CA GLY A 341 -0.79 2.55 -16.02
C GLY A 341 0.59 2.76 -15.37
N PRO A 342 1.58 3.28 -16.13
CA PRO A 342 2.91 3.52 -15.62
C PRO A 342 2.92 4.45 -14.40
N ALA A 343 3.68 4.12 -13.36
CA ALA A 343 3.70 4.89 -12.13
C ALA A 343 4.11 6.36 -12.35
N LEU A 344 3.32 7.28 -11.81
CA LEU A 344 3.62 8.71 -11.82
C LEU A 344 4.69 9.03 -10.73
N PRO A 345 5.71 9.85 -11.04
CA PRO A 345 6.65 10.34 -10.03
C PRO A 345 5.95 11.10 -8.89
N LEU A 346 6.51 11.00 -7.69
CA LEU A 346 6.00 11.73 -6.52
C LEU A 346 6.10 13.25 -6.74
N GLY A 347 5.06 13.99 -6.38
CA GLY A 347 4.99 15.44 -6.54
C GLY A 347 4.45 15.89 -7.90
N MET A 348 4.50 15.06 -8.94
CA MET A 348 3.96 15.39 -10.25
C MET A 348 2.43 15.31 -10.26
N ALA A 349 1.78 16.26 -10.94
CA ALA A 349 0.35 16.22 -11.22
C ALA A 349 0.05 15.31 -12.42
N ALA A 350 -1.19 14.89 -12.57
CA ALA A 350 -1.64 14.24 -13.80
C ALA A 350 -3.02 14.74 -14.19
N HIS A 351 -3.20 15.06 -15.47
CA HIS A 351 -4.50 15.42 -16.01
C HIS A 351 -5.29 14.19 -16.46
N GLU A 352 -4.59 13.12 -16.84
CA GLU A 352 -5.20 11.86 -17.23
C GLU A 352 -4.27 10.67 -16.94
N GLU A 353 -4.71 9.85 -16.00
CA GLU A 353 -4.17 8.55 -15.63
C GLU A 353 -5.19 7.47 -15.96
N VAL A 354 -4.77 6.21 -15.95
CA VAL A 354 -5.64 5.08 -16.23
C VAL A 354 -5.46 3.95 -15.21
N VAL A 355 -6.57 3.35 -14.82
CA VAL A 355 -6.59 2.08 -14.09
C VAL A 355 -7.70 1.19 -14.64
N ASP A 356 -7.36 -0.06 -14.92
CA ASP A 356 -8.36 -1.11 -15.17
C ASP A 356 -8.66 -1.83 -13.85
N LEU A 357 -9.94 -2.01 -13.54
CA LEU A 357 -10.45 -2.64 -12.31
C LEU A 357 -11.41 -3.77 -12.69
N ASP A 358 -11.29 -4.93 -12.04
CA ASP A 358 -12.30 -5.99 -12.15
C ASP A 358 -13.30 -5.82 -10.99
N ILE A 359 -14.52 -5.37 -11.29
CA ILE A 359 -15.60 -5.14 -10.31
C ILE A 359 -16.63 -6.27 -10.37
N ILE A 360 -17.21 -6.62 -9.23
CA ILE A 360 -18.26 -7.64 -9.15
C ILE A 360 -19.61 -6.93 -9.14
N LEU A 361 -20.39 -7.11 -10.20
CA LEU A 361 -21.76 -6.62 -10.35
C LEU A 361 -22.73 -7.82 -10.40
N PRO A 362 -24.02 -7.63 -10.04
CA PRO A 362 -25.01 -8.72 -10.07
C PRO A 362 -25.11 -9.44 -11.43
N ASP A 363 -24.90 -8.71 -12.51
CA ASP A 363 -25.00 -9.13 -13.91
C ASP A 363 -23.63 -9.32 -14.58
N SER A 364 -22.52 -9.34 -13.82
CA SER A 364 -21.17 -9.54 -14.37
C SER A 364 -21.00 -10.87 -15.12
N ALA A 365 -21.77 -11.91 -14.78
CA ALA A 365 -21.75 -13.17 -15.53
C ALA A 365 -22.20 -12.98 -16.99
N GLN A 366 -23.22 -12.15 -17.22
CA GLN A 366 -23.73 -11.83 -18.55
C GLN A 366 -22.73 -10.98 -19.34
N ASP A 367 -22.09 -9.99 -18.70
CA ASP A 367 -21.03 -9.21 -19.34
C ASP A 367 -19.86 -10.10 -19.76
N MET A 368 -19.39 -10.98 -18.85
CA MET A 368 -18.32 -11.93 -19.14
C MET A 368 -18.67 -12.90 -20.27
N ALA A 369 -19.93 -13.30 -20.39
CA ALA A 369 -20.41 -14.14 -21.49
C ALA A 369 -20.50 -13.36 -22.82
N GLY A 370 -20.37 -12.04 -22.80
CA GLY A 370 -20.49 -11.17 -23.98
C GLY A 370 -21.92 -10.79 -24.32
N ALA A 371 -22.89 -11.06 -23.43
CA ALA A 371 -24.32 -10.81 -23.69
C ALA A 371 -24.70 -9.32 -23.60
N TRP A 372 -23.88 -8.49 -22.96
CA TRP A 372 -24.14 -7.05 -22.90
C TRP A 372 -23.93 -6.39 -24.26
N THR A 373 -24.89 -5.54 -24.64
CA THR A 373 -24.76 -4.61 -25.77
C THR A 373 -23.89 -3.42 -25.39
N ASP A 374 -23.40 -2.68 -26.39
CA ASP A 374 -22.62 -1.46 -26.14
C ASP A 374 -23.46 -0.38 -25.44
N ALA A 375 -24.75 -0.29 -25.76
CA ALA A 375 -25.69 0.59 -25.06
C ALA A 375 -25.82 0.23 -23.57
N HIS A 376 -25.87 -1.07 -23.24
CA HIS A 376 -25.86 -1.52 -21.84
C HIS A 376 -24.56 -1.12 -21.16
N ARG A 377 -23.40 -1.42 -21.76
CA ARG A 377 -22.07 -1.05 -21.21
C ARG A 377 -21.95 0.45 -20.97
N GLN A 378 -22.45 1.26 -21.89
CA GLN A 378 -22.45 2.71 -21.78
C GLN A 378 -23.31 3.19 -20.61
N ALA A 379 -24.54 2.69 -20.48
CA ALA A 379 -25.43 3.03 -19.38
C ALA A 379 -24.83 2.62 -18.00
N LYS A 380 -24.23 1.42 -17.91
CA LYS A 380 -23.50 1.00 -16.70
C LYS A 380 -22.29 1.89 -16.43
N ALA A 381 -21.54 2.28 -17.46
CA ALA A 381 -20.39 3.15 -17.29
C ALA A 381 -20.78 4.51 -16.67
N GLU A 382 -21.89 5.10 -17.11
CA GLU A 382 -22.40 6.37 -16.59
C GLU A 382 -22.86 6.27 -15.13
N GLU A 383 -23.55 5.18 -14.76
CA GLU A 383 -23.94 4.91 -13.37
C GLU A 383 -22.69 4.82 -12.47
N LEU A 384 -21.72 4.00 -12.86
CA LEU A 384 -20.49 3.80 -12.09
C LEU A 384 -19.66 5.08 -12.00
N LEU A 385 -19.54 5.84 -13.08
CA LEU A 385 -18.88 7.14 -13.09
C LEU A 385 -19.50 8.10 -12.08
N SER A 386 -20.83 8.19 -12.04
CA SER A 386 -21.57 9.02 -11.09
C SER A 386 -21.30 8.60 -9.63
N ARG A 387 -21.34 7.30 -9.33
CA ARG A 387 -21.05 6.75 -8.00
C ARG A 387 -19.62 7.08 -7.55
N LEU A 388 -18.63 6.87 -8.42
CA LEU A 388 -17.22 7.13 -8.10
C LEU A 388 -16.93 8.62 -7.89
N ARG A 389 -17.48 9.51 -8.74
CA ARG A 389 -17.30 10.97 -8.60
C ARG A 389 -17.81 11.48 -7.24
N ARG A 390 -18.93 10.94 -6.73
CA ARG A 390 -19.50 11.33 -5.43
C ARG A 390 -18.59 11.04 -4.24
N VAL A 391 -17.77 10.00 -4.32
CA VAL A 391 -16.93 9.53 -3.20
C VAL A 391 -15.45 9.79 -3.40
N ALA A 392 -15.05 10.31 -4.57
CA ALA A 392 -13.67 10.59 -4.88
C ALA A 392 -13.08 11.62 -3.88
N PRO A 393 -11.90 11.37 -3.30
CA PRO A 393 -11.28 12.31 -2.38
C PRO A 393 -10.82 13.59 -3.10
N PRO A 394 -10.72 14.73 -2.40
CA PRO A 394 -10.25 15.98 -3.00
C PRO A 394 -8.91 15.81 -3.73
N GLY A 395 -8.84 16.30 -4.97
CA GLY A 395 -7.65 16.20 -5.83
C GLY A 395 -7.51 14.89 -6.63
N LEU A 396 -8.39 13.90 -6.40
CA LEU A 396 -8.55 12.74 -7.30
C LEU A 396 -9.87 12.90 -8.07
N GLU A 397 -9.79 13.25 -9.35
CA GLU A 397 -10.96 13.51 -10.18
C GLU A 397 -11.20 12.33 -11.11
N ILE A 398 -12.41 11.76 -11.11
CA ILE A 398 -12.77 10.69 -12.06
C ILE A 398 -13.21 11.35 -13.37
N VAL A 399 -12.34 11.30 -14.37
CA VAL A 399 -12.51 11.98 -15.66
C VAL A 399 -13.56 11.26 -16.49
N THR A 400 -13.37 9.96 -16.74
CA THR A 400 -14.35 9.12 -17.45
C THR A 400 -14.16 7.65 -17.09
N LEU A 401 -15.13 6.81 -17.45
CA LEU A 401 -15.13 5.37 -17.21
C LEU A 401 -15.71 4.65 -18.43
N ARG A 402 -15.16 3.49 -18.76
CA ARG A 402 -15.70 2.55 -19.74
C ARG A 402 -15.82 1.16 -19.12
N VAL A 403 -16.89 0.43 -19.43
CA VAL A 403 -16.92 -1.03 -19.23
C VAL A 403 -16.28 -1.66 -20.46
N LEU A 404 -15.26 -2.49 -20.26
CA LEU A 404 -14.52 -3.13 -21.35
C LEU A 404 -15.22 -4.40 -21.78
N ALA A 405 -15.33 -4.59 -23.09
CA ALA A 405 -15.85 -5.84 -23.64
C ALA A 405 -14.90 -7.01 -23.31
N PRO A 406 -15.42 -8.25 -23.17
CA PRO A 406 -14.57 -9.42 -22.97
C PRO A 406 -13.51 -9.55 -24.06
N GLY A 407 -12.26 -9.79 -23.66
CA GLY A 407 -11.12 -9.91 -24.58
C GLY A 407 -10.46 -8.59 -24.97
N GLU A 408 -11.01 -7.43 -24.57
CA GLU A 408 -10.31 -6.16 -24.76
C GLU A 408 -9.00 -6.12 -23.95
N ARG A 409 -7.93 -5.64 -24.59
CA ARG A 409 -6.60 -5.48 -24.01
C ARG A 409 -6.63 -4.49 -22.86
N LYS A 410 -5.81 -4.78 -21.84
CA LYS A 410 -5.65 -3.91 -20.67
C LYS A 410 -4.84 -2.66 -21.00
N ALA A 411 -5.13 -1.56 -20.30
CA ALA A 411 -4.53 -0.25 -20.51
C ALA A 411 -3.01 -0.31 -20.43
N GLY A 412 -2.47 -1.02 -19.42
CA GLY A 412 -1.03 -1.16 -19.23
C GLY A 412 -0.28 -1.82 -20.41
N SER A 413 -0.98 -2.57 -21.26
CA SER A 413 -0.41 -3.15 -22.48
C SER A 413 -0.53 -2.23 -23.71
N LEU A 414 -1.37 -1.20 -23.63
CA LEU A 414 -1.64 -0.26 -24.71
C LEU A 414 -0.79 1.02 -24.59
N VAL A 415 -0.36 1.38 -23.37
CA VAL A 415 0.49 2.56 -23.17
C VAL A 415 1.84 2.38 -23.85
N ALA A 416 2.12 3.25 -24.82
CA ALA A 416 3.36 3.31 -25.57
C ALA A 416 4.07 4.67 -25.47
N GLY A 417 3.41 5.67 -24.89
CA GLY A 417 3.98 7.01 -24.71
C GLY A 417 3.18 7.86 -23.72
N ALA A 418 3.69 9.06 -23.46
CA ALA A 418 2.98 10.06 -22.67
C ALA A 418 3.42 11.48 -23.03
N ASP A 419 2.47 12.42 -22.98
CA ASP A 419 2.78 13.85 -23.05
C ASP A 419 2.95 14.40 -21.63
N TYR A 420 3.99 15.20 -21.44
CA TYR A 420 4.29 15.88 -20.20
C TYR A 420 4.36 17.38 -20.43
N SER A 421 4.07 18.15 -19.39
CA SER A 421 4.42 19.55 -19.34
C SER A 421 5.15 19.90 -18.05
N VAL A 422 5.98 20.92 -18.13
CA VAL A 422 6.62 21.55 -16.98
C VAL A 422 6.39 23.05 -17.04
N GLN A 423 5.87 23.61 -15.95
CA GLN A 423 5.72 25.05 -15.80
C GLN A 423 7.10 25.69 -15.71
N LEU A 424 7.38 26.69 -16.55
CA LEU A 424 8.59 27.51 -16.55
C LEU A 424 8.28 28.91 -16.03
N ASP A 425 9.29 29.60 -15.52
CA ASP A 425 9.24 31.05 -15.30
C ASP A 425 9.78 31.79 -16.54
N GLY A 426 9.67 33.11 -16.55
CA GLY A 426 10.05 33.91 -17.72
C GLY A 426 11.53 33.80 -18.09
N GLU A 427 12.42 33.67 -17.10
CA GLU A 427 13.86 33.52 -17.35
C GLU A 427 14.16 32.14 -17.96
N GLN A 428 13.55 31.09 -17.41
CA GLN A 428 13.65 29.73 -17.93
C GLN A 428 13.13 29.63 -19.36
N LEU A 429 11.99 30.26 -19.66
CA LEU A 429 11.40 30.24 -20.98
C LEU A 429 12.29 30.93 -22.02
N ALA A 430 12.81 32.13 -21.69
CA ALA A 430 13.74 32.87 -22.55
C ALA A 430 15.04 32.11 -22.82
N ARG A 431 15.50 31.28 -21.87
CA ARG A 431 16.69 30.44 -22.02
C ARG A 431 16.45 29.23 -22.94
N VAL A 432 15.28 28.60 -22.84
CA VAL A 432 14.96 27.37 -23.61
C VAL A 432 14.61 27.71 -25.06
N GLY A 433 13.81 28.75 -25.30
CA GLY A 433 13.23 29.04 -26.62
C GLY A 433 14.23 29.03 -27.78
N PRO A 434 15.34 29.80 -27.71
CA PRO A 434 16.31 29.87 -28.80
C PRO A 434 17.06 28.57 -29.07
N ARG A 435 17.13 27.66 -28.10
CA ARG A 435 18.00 26.46 -28.13
C ARG A 435 17.22 25.17 -28.32
N LEU A 436 15.90 25.18 -28.13
CA LEU A 436 15.10 23.96 -28.12
C LEU A 436 15.20 23.18 -29.44
N ALA A 437 15.07 23.86 -30.58
CA ALA A 437 15.16 23.22 -31.90
C ALA A 437 16.55 22.60 -32.15
N GLU A 438 17.62 23.31 -31.78
CA GLU A 438 19.00 22.83 -31.88
C GLU A 438 19.24 21.60 -30.99
N GLN A 439 18.78 21.65 -29.73
CA GLN A 439 18.91 20.54 -28.77
C GLN A 439 18.11 19.30 -29.20
N LEU A 440 16.97 19.48 -29.86
CA LEU A 440 16.20 18.38 -30.42
C LEU A 440 16.81 17.84 -31.72
N ALA A 441 17.51 18.67 -32.49
CA ALA A 441 18.23 18.21 -33.68
C ALA A 441 19.52 17.42 -33.35
N ALA A 442 20.06 17.57 -32.13
CA ALA A 442 21.22 16.83 -31.69
C ALA A 442 20.95 15.31 -31.61
N ASP A 443 21.94 14.51 -32.00
CA ASP A 443 21.90 13.03 -31.95
C ASP A 443 21.91 12.50 -30.50
N GLU A 444 22.48 13.28 -29.58
CA GLU A 444 22.66 12.87 -28.19
C GLU A 444 22.19 13.93 -27.20
N LEU A 445 21.52 13.46 -26.16
CA LEU A 445 21.19 14.26 -24.98
C LEU A 445 21.55 13.42 -23.75
N LEU A 446 22.72 13.67 -23.18
CA LEU A 446 23.32 12.80 -22.17
C LEU A 446 22.95 13.22 -20.75
N VAL A 447 22.58 12.26 -19.91
CA VAL A 447 22.34 12.47 -18.48
C VAL A 447 23.08 11.45 -17.63
N GLU A 448 23.49 11.86 -16.44
CA GLU A 448 24.14 10.99 -15.47
C GLU A 448 23.14 10.34 -14.52
N ARG A 449 23.24 9.02 -14.36
CA ARG A 449 22.45 8.24 -13.40
C ARG A 449 23.36 7.55 -12.39
N PRO A 450 22.99 7.46 -11.10
CA PRO A 450 23.76 6.63 -10.17
C PRO A 450 23.76 5.17 -10.62
N ALA A 451 24.91 4.50 -10.56
CA ALA A 451 25.00 3.08 -10.87
C ALA A 451 24.02 2.26 -10.02
N LYS A 452 23.30 1.33 -10.65
CA LYS A 452 22.42 0.40 -9.93
C LYS A 452 23.29 -0.45 -9.00
N ARG A 453 23.09 -0.36 -7.69
CA ARG A 453 23.63 -1.33 -6.72
C ARG A 453 23.13 -2.72 -7.11
N SER A 454 24.04 -3.68 -7.31
CA SER A 454 23.66 -5.06 -7.52
C SER A 454 22.86 -5.55 -6.32
N LYS A 455 21.66 -6.10 -6.55
CA LYS A 455 20.90 -6.74 -5.47
C LYS A 455 21.72 -7.94 -4.99
N LYS A 456 22.14 -7.93 -3.72
CA LYS A 456 22.73 -9.09 -3.05
C LYS A 456 21.81 -10.30 -3.27
N ARG A 457 22.24 -11.28 -4.06
CA ARG A 457 21.58 -12.58 -4.14
C ARG A 457 21.73 -13.21 -2.76
N LYS A 458 20.63 -13.43 -2.03
CA LYS A 458 20.65 -14.18 -0.78
C LYS A 458 21.24 -15.57 -1.07
N GLY A 459 22.47 -15.83 -0.62
CA GLY A 459 22.97 -17.21 -0.49
C GLY A 459 24.36 -17.57 -1.01
N ARG A 460 25.11 -16.74 -1.75
CA ARG A 460 26.49 -17.14 -2.18
C ARG A 460 27.43 -15.94 -2.36
N GLY A 461 28.58 -16.01 -1.68
CA GLY A 461 29.85 -15.34 -2.03
C GLY A 461 29.89 -13.81 -1.91
N ARG A 462 31.06 -13.26 -1.57
CA ARG A 462 31.37 -11.82 -1.70
C ARG A 462 31.13 -11.41 -3.15
N SER A 463 30.09 -10.64 -3.41
CA SER A 463 29.93 -9.94 -4.68
C SER A 463 31.04 -8.91 -4.84
N ALA A 464 31.60 -8.79 -6.04
CA ALA A 464 32.52 -7.71 -6.40
C ALA A 464 31.95 -6.34 -5.97
N PRO A 465 32.81 -5.38 -5.58
CA PRO A 465 32.35 -4.03 -5.25
C PRO A 465 31.53 -3.47 -6.42
N PRO A 466 30.40 -2.80 -6.16
CA PRO A 466 29.62 -2.19 -7.23
C PRO A 466 30.52 -1.21 -7.99
N ALA A 467 30.39 -1.17 -9.32
CA ALA A 467 31.02 -0.13 -10.13
C ALA A 467 30.66 1.24 -9.52
N SER A 468 31.66 1.90 -8.95
CA SER A 468 31.50 3.17 -8.27
C SER A 468 31.66 4.28 -9.28
N GLY A 469 30.55 4.72 -9.85
CA GLY A 469 30.50 5.88 -10.74
C GLY A 469 29.10 6.17 -11.25
N PRO A 470 28.79 7.41 -11.63
CA PRO A 470 27.62 7.68 -12.45
C PRO A 470 27.74 6.97 -13.81
N VAL A 471 26.61 6.50 -14.33
CA VAL A 471 26.47 5.93 -15.68
C VAL A 471 25.83 6.98 -16.55
N THR A 472 26.50 7.34 -17.65
CA THR A 472 25.96 8.24 -18.68
C THR A 472 24.90 7.50 -19.50
N PHE A 473 23.78 8.17 -19.77
CA PHE A 473 22.65 7.62 -20.50
C PHE A 473 22.16 8.64 -21.53
N ASN A 474 22.08 8.24 -22.80
CA ASN A 474 21.51 9.08 -23.85
C ASN A 474 19.97 9.00 -23.80
N ILE A 475 19.31 10.10 -23.46
CA ILE A 475 17.84 10.21 -23.39
C ILE A 475 17.19 10.68 -24.69
N ARG A 476 17.96 11.18 -25.67
CA ARG A 476 17.42 11.72 -26.93
C ARG A 476 16.49 10.75 -27.67
N PRO A 477 16.78 9.43 -27.79
CA PRO A 477 15.91 8.50 -28.50
C PRO A 477 14.53 8.30 -27.84
N SER A 478 14.37 8.67 -26.56
CA SER A 478 13.07 8.60 -25.87
C SER A 478 12.19 9.83 -26.12
N ILE A 479 12.76 10.95 -26.59
CA ILE A 479 12.04 12.20 -26.83
C ILE A 479 11.50 12.17 -28.25
N VAL A 480 10.17 12.13 -28.36
CA VAL A 480 9.48 12.13 -29.66
C VAL A 480 9.37 13.56 -30.18
N ASP A 481 8.95 14.49 -29.32
CA ASP A 481 8.78 15.89 -29.66
C ASP A 481 8.86 16.75 -28.38
N ALA A 482 9.20 18.04 -28.51
CA ALA A 482 9.10 19.02 -27.44
C ALA A 482 8.88 20.44 -28.01
N TRP A 483 8.01 21.20 -27.36
CA TRP A 483 7.63 22.55 -27.80
C TRP A 483 7.33 23.47 -26.62
N LEU A 484 7.43 24.77 -26.86
CA LEU A 484 7.06 25.78 -25.88
C LEU A 484 5.63 26.27 -26.11
N ASP A 485 4.89 26.32 -25.02
CA ASP A 485 3.61 27.01 -24.91
C ASP A 485 3.87 28.32 -24.16
N ASN A 486 4.12 29.39 -24.91
CA ASN A 486 4.53 30.68 -24.35
C ASN A 486 3.39 31.35 -23.56
N GLU A 487 2.14 31.12 -23.96
CA GLU A 487 0.97 31.68 -23.25
C GLU A 487 0.79 31.02 -21.89
N ALA A 488 0.90 29.69 -21.83
CA ALA A 488 0.83 28.96 -20.56
C ALA A 488 2.18 28.94 -19.79
N GLN A 489 3.24 29.51 -20.35
CA GLN A 489 4.62 29.46 -19.82
C GLN A 489 5.06 28.02 -19.52
N ARG A 490 4.88 27.10 -20.47
CA ARG A 490 5.17 25.67 -20.31
C ARG A 490 6.12 25.15 -21.37
N LEU A 491 7.04 24.31 -20.96
CA LEU A 491 7.70 23.37 -21.87
C LEU A 491 6.89 22.07 -21.89
N ARG A 492 6.40 21.70 -23.06
CA ARG A 492 5.71 20.43 -23.30
C ARG A 492 6.63 19.49 -24.04
N PHE A 493 6.53 18.20 -23.75
CA PHE A 493 7.31 17.19 -24.44
C PHE A 493 6.64 15.83 -24.40
N ARG A 494 6.85 15.07 -25.47
CA ARG A 494 6.32 13.72 -25.65
C ARG A 494 7.43 12.70 -25.48
N LEU A 495 7.19 11.71 -24.63
CA LEU A 495 8.11 10.60 -24.42
C LEU A 495 7.54 9.29 -24.92
N ARG A 496 8.38 8.53 -25.63
CA ARG A 496 8.12 7.12 -25.94
C ARG A 496 8.41 6.27 -24.71
N MET A 497 7.54 5.29 -24.47
CA MET A 497 7.60 4.35 -23.36
C MET A 497 7.61 2.93 -23.91
N GLN A 498 8.77 2.28 -23.87
CA GLN A 498 8.93 0.89 -24.29
C GLN A 498 9.12 -0.02 -23.07
N PRO A 499 8.32 -1.08 -22.92
CA PRO A 499 8.54 -2.06 -21.86
C PRO A 499 9.95 -2.66 -21.93
N GLY A 500 10.65 -2.72 -20.80
CA GLY A 500 11.98 -3.33 -20.70
C GLY A 500 13.15 -2.48 -21.21
N VAL A 501 12.88 -1.39 -21.94
CA VAL A 501 13.91 -0.42 -22.36
C VAL A 501 13.99 0.70 -21.33
N ALA A 502 15.19 1.13 -20.98
CA ALA A 502 15.37 2.26 -20.08
C ALA A 502 14.86 3.54 -20.77
N SER A 503 13.72 4.08 -20.32
CA SER A 503 13.18 5.33 -20.86
C SER A 503 13.83 6.55 -20.19
N ALA A 504 13.77 7.70 -20.88
CA ALA A 504 14.01 8.99 -20.25
C ALA A 504 12.99 9.25 -19.14
N ARG A 505 13.42 9.91 -18.05
CA ARG A 505 12.51 10.41 -17.01
C ARG A 505 12.13 11.85 -17.33
N PRO A 506 10.88 12.29 -17.09
CA PRO A 506 10.46 13.67 -17.37
C PRO A 506 11.39 14.74 -16.76
N ARG A 507 11.87 14.49 -15.54
CA ARG A 507 12.82 15.38 -14.85
C ARG A 507 14.20 15.45 -15.51
N GLU A 508 14.66 14.35 -16.11
CA GLU A 508 15.92 14.32 -16.85
C GLU A 508 15.81 15.12 -18.16
N VAL A 509 14.67 14.99 -18.85
CA VAL A 509 14.37 15.73 -20.08
C VAL A 509 14.32 17.24 -19.80
N ALA A 510 13.52 17.66 -18.82
CA ALA A 510 13.46 19.07 -18.45
C ALA A 510 14.82 19.61 -17.99
N ARG A 511 15.59 18.84 -17.20
CA ARG A 511 16.94 19.27 -16.79
C ARG A 511 17.87 19.46 -17.98
N ALA A 512 17.83 18.55 -18.95
CA ALA A 512 18.71 18.61 -20.11
C ALA A 512 18.34 19.77 -21.06
N LEU A 513 17.05 20.06 -21.23
CA LEU A 513 16.57 21.16 -22.08
C LEU A 513 16.71 22.53 -21.40
N VAL A 514 16.38 22.64 -20.11
CA VAL A 514 16.40 23.91 -19.37
C VAL A 514 17.78 24.25 -18.81
N GLY A 515 18.62 23.24 -18.59
CA GLY A 515 19.95 23.38 -18.00
C GLY A 515 19.98 23.36 -16.47
N GLU A 516 18.83 23.21 -15.80
CA GLU A 516 18.73 23.18 -14.35
C GLU A 516 17.66 22.21 -13.83
N LEU A 517 17.68 21.93 -12.53
CA LEU A 517 16.74 21.01 -11.92
C LEU A 517 15.42 21.69 -11.57
N ILE A 518 14.34 21.32 -12.25
CA ILE A 518 13.00 21.80 -11.90
C ILE A 518 12.38 20.89 -10.83
N SER A 519 11.61 21.51 -9.92
CA SER A 519 10.87 20.80 -8.87
C SER A 519 9.69 20.00 -9.43
N ASP A 520 9.51 18.76 -8.96
CA ASP A 520 8.54 17.80 -9.51
C ASP A 520 7.08 18.31 -9.49
N HIS A 521 6.72 19.19 -8.54
CA HIS A 521 5.37 19.79 -8.46
C HIS A 521 5.03 20.76 -9.59
N ARG A 522 6.02 21.20 -10.37
CA ARG A 522 5.82 22.02 -11.57
C ARG A 522 5.53 21.16 -12.80
N PHE A 523 5.62 19.84 -12.69
CA PHE A 523 5.35 18.92 -13.80
C PHE A 523 3.92 18.39 -13.75
N ALA A 524 3.38 18.12 -14.94
CA ALA A 524 2.17 17.36 -15.13
C ALA A 524 2.36 16.30 -16.22
N ARG A 525 1.83 15.09 -16.01
CA ARG A 525 1.53 14.19 -17.13
C ARG A 525 0.18 14.58 -17.71
N GLU A 526 0.16 15.01 -18.95
CA GLU A 526 -1.04 15.54 -19.59
C GLU A 526 -1.97 14.44 -20.07
N ARG A 527 -1.39 13.42 -20.72
CA ARG A 527 -2.13 12.26 -21.23
C ARG A 527 -1.21 11.07 -21.44
N LEU A 528 -1.82 9.89 -21.49
CA LEU A 528 -1.17 8.65 -21.92
C LEU A 528 -1.47 8.41 -23.41
N LEU A 529 -0.51 7.82 -24.11
CA LEU A 529 -0.57 7.59 -25.54
C LEU A 529 -0.44 6.09 -25.85
N ALA A 530 -1.12 5.64 -26.89
CA ALA A 530 -0.97 4.33 -27.52
C ALA A 530 -0.33 4.47 -28.90
N GLU A 531 0.24 3.39 -29.44
CA GLU A 531 0.68 3.37 -30.84
C GLU A 531 -0.55 3.40 -31.77
N ALA A 532 -0.45 4.16 -32.84
CA ALA A 532 -1.45 4.16 -33.90
C ALA A 532 -1.57 2.76 -34.55
N PRO A 533 -2.76 2.38 -35.05
CA PRO A 533 -2.93 1.15 -35.83
C PRO A 533 -1.98 1.08 -37.04
N ALA A 534 -1.65 -0.14 -37.47
CA ALA A 534 -0.54 -0.51 -38.36
C ALA A 534 -0.41 0.20 -39.73
N LEU A 535 -1.33 1.08 -40.12
CA LEU A 535 -1.27 1.86 -41.36
C LEU A 535 -0.38 3.11 -41.24
N GLU A 536 -0.03 3.55 -40.02
CA GLU A 536 0.84 4.71 -39.76
C GLU A 536 1.89 4.35 -38.69
N GLN A 537 2.93 3.59 -39.08
CA GLN A 537 4.00 3.21 -38.17
C GLN A 537 4.78 4.44 -37.67
N GLY A 538 4.60 4.80 -36.41
CA GLY A 538 5.35 5.87 -35.75
C GLY A 538 4.49 6.87 -34.99
N ASP A 539 3.19 6.95 -35.33
CA ASP A 539 2.28 7.94 -34.77
C ASP A 539 1.63 7.48 -33.45
N PHE A 540 1.31 8.45 -32.60
CA PHE A 540 0.70 8.26 -31.30
C PHE A 540 -0.72 8.79 -31.28
N VAL A 541 -1.64 8.04 -30.67
CA VAL A 541 -3.01 8.48 -30.40
C VAL A 541 -3.28 8.60 -28.89
N PRO A 542 -4.14 9.52 -28.45
CA PRO A 542 -4.55 9.57 -27.04
C PRO A 542 -5.22 8.26 -26.59
N LEU A 543 -4.75 7.68 -25.49
CA LEU A 543 -5.25 6.39 -24.99
C LEU A 543 -6.76 6.42 -24.70
N ARG A 544 -7.28 7.55 -24.19
CA ARG A 544 -8.71 7.71 -23.90
C ARG A 544 -9.59 7.63 -25.15
N GLY A 545 -9.11 8.14 -26.28
CA GLY A 545 -9.84 8.14 -27.55
C GLY A 545 -9.66 6.86 -28.37
N MET A 546 -9.00 5.85 -27.82
CA MET A 546 -8.72 4.62 -28.54
C MET A 546 -9.96 3.71 -28.59
N GLU A 547 -10.28 3.25 -29.80
CA GLU A 547 -11.27 2.20 -30.02
C GLU A 547 -10.88 0.89 -29.31
N PRO A 548 -11.84 0.00 -28.98
CA PRO A 548 -11.53 -1.29 -28.36
C PRO A 548 -10.47 -2.08 -29.14
N VAL A 549 -9.43 -2.53 -28.44
CA VAL A 549 -8.38 -3.38 -29.03
C VAL A 549 -8.44 -4.76 -28.40
N PHE A 550 -8.78 -5.78 -29.19
CA PHE A 550 -8.92 -7.16 -28.69
C PHE A 550 -7.62 -7.96 -28.76
N THR A 551 -7.42 -8.91 -27.86
CA THR A 551 -6.32 -9.88 -27.96
C THR A 551 -6.62 -10.93 -29.02
N GLY A 552 -5.85 -10.99 -30.12
CA GLY A 552 -5.74 -12.10 -31.10
C GLY A 552 -6.98 -12.96 -31.38
N GLY A 553 -7.59 -12.77 -32.57
CA GLY A 553 -8.82 -13.43 -33.03
C GLY A 553 -10.00 -12.45 -32.93
N GLY A 554 -10.28 -11.75 -34.03
CA GLY A 554 -11.27 -10.66 -34.05
C GLY A 554 -12.70 -11.12 -33.72
N PRO A 555 -13.62 -10.19 -33.43
CA PRO A 555 -15.02 -10.48 -33.70
C PRO A 555 -15.12 -10.73 -35.20
N THR A 556 -15.39 -11.97 -35.58
CA THR A 556 -15.86 -12.27 -36.93
C THR A 556 -16.99 -11.30 -37.24
N SER A 557 -16.82 -10.54 -38.32
CA SER A 557 -17.86 -9.79 -38.99
C SER A 557 -19.17 -10.59 -39.00
N GLY A 558 -20.19 -10.01 -38.38
CA GLY A 558 -21.60 -10.38 -38.54
C GLY A 558 -22.37 -9.09 -38.74
#